data_AF-A0A2I0A5F0-F1
#
_entry.id   AF-A0A2I0A5F0-F1
#
_cell.length_a   1.000
_cell.length_b   1.000
_cell.length_c   1.000
_cell.angle_alpha   90.00
_cell.angle_beta   90.00
_cell.angle_gamma   90.00
#
_symmetry.space_group_name_H-M   'P 1'
#
loop_
_entity.id
_entity.type
_entity.pdbx_description
1 polymer ?
#
loop_
_entity_poly.entity_id
_entity_poly.type
_entity_poly.pdbx_seq_one_letter_code
_entity_poly.pdbx_strand_id
1 'polypeptide(L)'
;MHVISKAIETLSGYQPTKHMSISQYIATNVPSLKEFCKPSTKLHQGSSVLQTLSKLMVSLQKYEFKLNHEEWIKTVKPRLGLDISKRALAAINSTLDDIKSLYKARKDVRAALNSLLEDDGILVIPTTPDFPLKTSLKRKMSPEFEDCLHILLSLSGLSGCCQVAIPFGKHDGFPISLSFIAAHGADKFLLDTVLDMHSSLQEQISIASNLTPAADFDGDMDASELLKEKGNAAFKGKQWNKAVNFYTEAIKLNDLNATYYCNRAAAYLELGCFQQAEADCNQAIIRDKKNVKAYLRRGTAREMLLYYKEAAQDFRHALVLEPQNKAARDAEKRLKKLMS
;
A
#
# COMPACT_ATOMS: atom_id res chain seq x y z
N MET A 1 5.07 -0.65 -12.74
CA MET A 1 3.99 -1.20 -13.58
C MET A 1 3.88 -0.51 -14.94
N HIS A 2 3.72 0.82 -15.02
CA HIS A 2 3.63 1.55 -16.31
C HIS A 2 4.79 1.27 -17.29
N VAL A 3 6.03 1.25 -16.78
CA VAL A 3 7.24 0.92 -17.56
C VAL A 3 7.17 -0.48 -18.16
N ILE A 4 6.66 -1.46 -17.42
CA ILE A 4 6.53 -2.84 -17.90
C ILE A 4 5.42 -2.96 -18.94
N SER A 5 4.25 -2.37 -18.70
CA SER A 5 3.15 -2.41 -19.67
C SER A 5 3.59 -1.81 -21.00
N LYS A 6 4.30 -0.67 -20.98
CA LYS A 6 4.87 -0.06 -22.19
C LYS A 6 5.93 -0.93 -22.87
N ALA A 7 6.83 -1.55 -22.10
CA ALA A 7 7.84 -2.44 -22.65
C ALA A 7 7.22 -3.71 -23.28
N ILE A 8 6.11 -4.19 -22.75
CA ILE A 8 5.37 -5.33 -23.30
C ILE A 8 4.58 -4.92 -24.56
N GLU A 9 4.00 -3.72 -24.60
CA GLU A 9 3.32 -3.19 -25.79
C GLU A 9 4.24 -3.08 -27.02
N THR A 10 5.55 -2.89 -26.81
CA THR A 10 6.55 -2.83 -27.89
C THR A 10 7.01 -4.20 -28.37
N LEU A 11 6.68 -5.29 -27.68
CA LEU A 11 7.16 -6.64 -27.99
C LEU A 11 6.06 -7.49 -28.62
N SER A 12 6.34 -8.09 -29.77
CA SER A 12 5.41 -9.00 -30.46
C SER A 12 5.35 -10.36 -29.78
N GLY A 13 4.14 -10.88 -29.54
CA GLY A 13 3.92 -12.23 -28.98
C GLY A 13 3.55 -12.25 -27.50
N TYR A 14 3.61 -11.11 -26.80
CA TYR A 14 3.21 -11.00 -25.39
C TYR A 14 1.77 -10.52 -25.25
N GLN A 15 1.05 -11.07 -24.28
CA GLN A 15 -0.29 -10.60 -23.91
C GLN A 15 -0.21 -9.33 -23.05
N PRO A 16 -1.19 -8.41 -23.14
CA PRO A 16 -1.25 -7.23 -22.28
C PRO A 16 -1.26 -7.59 -20.79
N THR A 17 -0.57 -6.80 -19.98
CA THR A 17 -0.48 -7.03 -18.53
C THR A 17 -1.87 -6.95 -17.88
N LYS A 18 -2.26 -8.02 -17.19
CA LYS A 18 -3.51 -8.07 -16.41
C LYS A 18 -3.20 -7.82 -14.94
N HIS A 19 -3.81 -6.78 -14.36
CA HIS A 19 -3.72 -6.55 -12.93
C HIS A 19 -4.58 -7.58 -12.17
N MET A 20 -4.02 -8.20 -11.14
CA MET A 20 -4.69 -9.23 -10.35
C MET A 20 -4.34 -9.09 -8.86
N SER A 21 -5.33 -9.36 -8.01
CA SER A 21 -5.14 -9.47 -6.56
C SER A 21 -4.69 -10.89 -6.19
N ILE A 22 -3.40 -11.06 -5.92
CA ILE A 22 -2.84 -12.37 -5.51
C ILE A 22 -3.45 -12.87 -4.19
N SER A 23 -3.80 -11.96 -3.28
CA SER A 23 -4.44 -12.31 -2.00
C SER A 23 -5.81 -12.95 -2.21
N GLN A 24 -6.62 -12.38 -3.10
CA GLN A 24 -7.93 -12.92 -3.44
C GLN A 24 -7.82 -14.26 -4.16
N TYR A 25 -6.85 -14.39 -5.08
CA TYR A 25 -6.61 -15.65 -5.79
C TYR A 25 -6.25 -16.78 -4.82
N ILE A 26 -5.30 -16.55 -3.91
CA ILE A 26 -4.89 -17.54 -2.91
C ILE A 26 -6.05 -17.88 -1.98
N ALA A 27 -6.83 -16.90 -1.53
CA ALA A 27 -7.98 -17.12 -0.66
C ALA A 27 -9.06 -18.02 -1.28
N THR A 28 -9.23 -17.93 -2.61
CA THR A 28 -10.20 -18.74 -3.36
C THR A 28 -9.66 -20.14 -3.67
N ASN A 29 -8.39 -20.26 -4.05
CA ASN A 29 -7.82 -21.51 -4.59
C ASN A 29 -7.08 -22.37 -3.56
N VAL A 30 -6.84 -21.87 -2.34
CA VAL A 30 -6.13 -22.59 -1.27
C VAL A 30 -7.01 -22.69 -0.02
N PRO A 31 -8.02 -23.58 -0.01
CA PRO A 31 -8.97 -23.66 1.09
C PRO A 31 -8.34 -24.15 2.40
N SER A 32 -7.25 -24.91 2.36
CA SER A 32 -6.52 -25.37 3.54
C SER A 32 -5.92 -24.23 4.37
N LEU A 33 -5.68 -23.05 3.78
CA LEU A 33 -5.25 -21.87 4.54
C LEU A 33 -6.34 -21.33 5.46
N LYS A 34 -7.62 -21.64 5.20
CA LYS A 34 -8.74 -21.18 6.04
C LYS A 34 -8.70 -21.78 7.45
N GLU A 35 -8.13 -22.99 7.60
CA GLU A 35 -7.93 -23.65 8.90
C GLU A 35 -7.01 -22.83 9.82
N PHE A 36 -6.12 -22.03 9.23
CA PHE A 36 -5.15 -21.20 9.94
C PHE A 36 -5.56 -19.72 10.05
N CYS A 37 -6.64 -19.32 9.36
CA CYS A 37 -7.16 -17.95 9.39
C CYS A 37 -8.09 -17.75 10.59
N LYS A 38 -7.80 -16.74 11.43
CA LYS A 38 -8.75 -16.30 12.47
C LYS A 38 -10.02 -15.73 11.81
N PRO A 39 -11.23 -15.96 12.39
CA PRO A 39 -12.46 -15.37 11.85
C PRO A 39 -12.38 -13.84 11.96
N SER A 40 -12.33 -13.15 10.83
CA SER A 40 -12.39 -11.69 10.76
C SER A 40 -13.42 -11.24 9.74
N THR A 41 -14.00 -10.07 9.98
CA THR A 41 -15.05 -9.43 9.20
C THR A 41 -14.60 -9.18 7.75
N LYS A 42 -15.55 -9.34 6.81
CA LYS A 42 -15.39 -9.47 5.35
C LYS A 42 -14.51 -8.43 4.63
N LEU A 43 -14.11 -7.32 5.26
CA LEU A 43 -13.26 -6.28 4.65
C LEU A 43 -11.74 -6.53 4.81
N HIS A 44 -11.32 -7.41 5.73
CA HIS A 44 -9.90 -7.68 6.01
C HIS A 44 -9.38 -9.05 5.52
N GLN A 45 -10.20 -9.78 4.74
CA GLN A 45 -9.92 -11.16 4.34
C GLN A 45 -8.65 -11.33 3.46
N GLY A 46 -8.31 -10.34 2.63
CA GLY A 46 -7.13 -10.44 1.76
C GLY A 46 -5.79 -10.27 2.51
N SER A 47 -5.73 -9.32 3.46
CA SER A 47 -4.54 -9.09 4.29
C SER A 47 -4.29 -10.24 5.27
N SER A 48 -5.36 -10.80 5.83
CA SER A 48 -5.24 -11.95 6.74
C SER A 48 -4.71 -13.21 6.05
N VAL A 49 -5.09 -13.47 4.79
CA VAL A 49 -4.62 -14.66 4.04
C VAL A 49 -3.14 -14.58 3.71
N LEU A 50 -2.63 -13.42 3.28
CA LEU A 50 -1.20 -13.25 3.02
C LEU A 50 -0.37 -13.32 4.32
N GLN A 51 -0.88 -12.76 5.42
CA GLN A 51 -0.25 -12.93 6.74
C GLN A 51 -0.27 -14.38 7.23
N THR A 52 -1.30 -15.15 6.89
CA THR A 52 -1.32 -16.59 7.18
C THR A 52 -0.29 -17.34 6.33
N LEU A 53 -0.11 -16.95 5.07
CA LEU A 53 0.90 -17.52 4.17
C LEU A 53 2.32 -17.29 4.68
N SER A 54 2.65 -16.08 5.14
CA SER A 54 3.96 -15.78 5.72
C SER A 54 4.20 -16.59 7.01
N LYS A 55 3.18 -16.70 7.88
CA LYS A 55 3.26 -17.53 9.10
C LYS A 55 3.44 -19.01 8.79
N LEU A 56 2.78 -19.52 7.74
CA LEU A 56 2.95 -20.89 7.26
C LEU A 56 4.40 -21.13 6.84
N MET A 57 4.96 -20.24 6.01
CA MET A 57 6.37 -20.32 5.58
C MET A 57 7.33 -20.33 6.78
N VAL A 58 7.18 -19.38 7.70
CA VAL A 58 8.06 -19.26 8.87
C VAL A 58 7.95 -20.50 9.78
N SER A 59 6.74 -21.05 9.94
CA SER A 59 6.53 -22.26 10.75
C SER A 59 7.20 -23.49 10.14
N LEU A 60 7.09 -23.67 8.82
CA LEU A 60 7.76 -24.75 8.10
C LEU A 60 9.28 -24.61 8.16
N GLN A 61 9.82 -23.40 7.95
CA GLN A 61 11.25 -23.14 8.05
C GLN A 61 11.79 -23.43 9.45
N LYS A 62 11.07 -23.06 10.52
CA LYS A 62 11.45 -23.39 11.89
C LYS A 62 11.50 -24.90 12.12
N TYR A 63 10.53 -25.63 11.59
CA TYR A 63 10.48 -27.08 11.68
C TYR A 63 11.64 -27.75 10.95
N GLU A 64 11.86 -27.40 9.68
CA GLU A 64 12.96 -27.91 8.85
C GLU A 64 14.32 -27.57 9.49
N PHE A 65 14.46 -26.36 10.04
CA PHE A 65 15.66 -25.95 10.76
C PHE A 65 15.90 -26.78 12.02
N LYS A 66 14.85 -27.00 12.84
CA LYS A 66 14.95 -27.82 14.04
C LYS A 66 15.40 -29.24 13.70
N LEU A 67 14.75 -29.88 12.72
CA LEU A 67 15.11 -31.23 12.29
C LEU A 67 16.57 -31.35 11.86
N ASN A 68 17.09 -30.35 11.12
CA ASN A 68 18.42 -30.42 10.55
C ASN A 68 19.54 -29.94 11.49
N HIS A 69 19.23 -29.06 12.45
CA HIS A 69 20.25 -28.30 13.19
C HIS A 69 20.09 -28.31 14.71
N GLU A 70 19.08 -28.98 15.27
CA GLU A 70 18.88 -29.03 16.72
C GLU A 70 20.07 -29.63 17.46
N GLU A 71 20.58 -30.77 17.00
CA GLU A 71 21.73 -31.44 17.62
C GLU A 71 22.99 -30.57 17.53
N TRP A 72 23.25 -29.99 16.35
CA TRP A 72 24.39 -29.11 16.14
C TRP A 72 24.37 -27.89 17.06
N ILE A 73 23.22 -27.22 17.22
CA ILE A 73 23.12 -26.06 18.12
C ILE A 73 23.36 -26.45 19.58
N LYS A 74 22.81 -27.58 20.01
CA LYS A 74 22.96 -28.07 21.39
C LYS A 74 24.42 -28.44 21.70
N THR A 75 25.11 -29.06 20.75
CA THR A 75 26.49 -29.55 20.92
C THR A 75 27.52 -28.45 20.74
N VAL A 76 27.45 -27.71 19.63
CA VAL A 76 28.50 -26.76 19.22
C VAL A 76 28.33 -25.39 19.89
N LYS A 77 27.09 -25.02 20.28
CA LYS A 77 26.76 -23.71 20.88
C LYS A 77 27.41 -22.54 20.12
N PRO A 78 27.09 -22.40 18.83
CA PRO A 78 27.74 -21.41 17.97
C PRO A 78 27.51 -19.97 18.48
N ARG A 79 28.52 -19.11 18.32
CA ARG A 79 28.39 -17.67 18.61
C ARG A 79 27.59 -16.99 17.51
N LEU A 80 26.27 -16.95 17.70
CA LEU A 80 25.32 -16.28 16.79
C LEU A 80 25.04 -14.85 17.28
N GLY A 81 24.78 -13.94 16.34
CA GLY A 81 24.28 -12.60 16.67
C GLY A 81 22.95 -12.67 17.43
N LEU A 82 22.65 -11.67 18.26
CA LEU A 82 21.52 -11.67 19.21
C LEU A 82 20.17 -12.06 18.56
N ASP A 83 19.85 -11.50 17.39
CA ASP A 83 18.57 -11.75 16.72
C ASP A 83 18.51 -13.12 16.03
N ILE A 84 19.65 -13.63 15.57
CA ILE A 84 19.75 -14.97 14.98
C ILE A 84 19.64 -16.01 16.11
N SER A 85 20.34 -15.79 17.21
CA SER A 85 20.29 -16.66 18.40
C SER A 85 18.86 -16.78 18.93
N LYS A 86 18.13 -15.65 19.06
CA LYS A 86 16.71 -15.65 19.44
C LYS A 86 15.84 -16.47 18.48
N ARG A 87 16.00 -16.29 17.17
CA ARG A 87 15.22 -17.03 16.15
C ARG A 87 15.54 -18.52 16.15
N ALA A 88 16.82 -18.88 16.29
CA ALA A 88 17.26 -20.27 16.38
C ALA A 88 16.73 -20.97 17.63
N LEU A 89 16.79 -20.32 18.79
CA LEU A 89 16.20 -20.85 20.04
C LEU A 89 14.67 -20.98 19.93
N ALA A 90 14.00 -19.99 19.33
CA ALA A 90 12.56 -20.06 19.09
C ALA A 90 12.17 -21.21 18.15
N ALA A 91 13.04 -21.56 17.19
CA ALA A 91 12.84 -22.73 16.32
C ALA A 91 12.99 -24.05 17.10
N ILE A 92 14.08 -24.21 17.86
CA ILE A 92 14.35 -25.43 18.65
C ILE A 92 13.24 -25.68 19.69
N ASN A 93 12.82 -24.63 20.39
CA ASN A 93 11.82 -24.73 21.45
C ASN A 93 10.38 -24.84 20.94
N SER A 94 10.16 -24.78 19.62
CA SER A 94 8.82 -24.91 19.06
C SER A 94 8.27 -26.34 19.19
N THR A 95 7.04 -26.46 19.70
CA THR A 95 6.21 -27.66 19.66
C THR A 95 5.24 -27.53 18.49
N LEU A 96 5.19 -28.53 17.62
CA LEU A 96 4.43 -28.46 16.37
C LEU A 96 3.60 -29.73 16.22
N ASP A 97 2.37 -29.68 16.73
CA ASP A 97 1.44 -30.80 16.71
C ASP A 97 0.75 -30.99 15.33
N ASP A 98 0.77 -29.97 14.46
CA ASP A 98 0.02 -29.93 13.19
C ASP A 98 0.88 -29.93 11.90
N ILE A 99 2.09 -30.51 11.94
CA ILE A 99 3.02 -30.47 10.79
C ILE A 99 2.45 -31.05 9.48
N LYS A 100 1.62 -32.09 9.59
CA LYS A 100 0.96 -32.71 8.42
C LYS A 100 0.05 -31.70 7.71
N SER A 101 -0.68 -30.89 8.48
CA SER A 101 -1.57 -29.86 7.96
C SER A 101 -0.77 -28.72 7.30
N LEU A 102 0.39 -28.36 7.85
CA LEU A 102 1.27 -27.35 7.25
C LEU A 102 1.83 -27.80 5.88
N TYR A 103 2.31 -29.05 5.76
CA TYR A 103 2.78 -29.57 4.48
C TYR A 103 1.64 -29.73 3.45
N LYS A 104 0.43 -30.09 3.91
CA LYS A 104 -0.77 -30.08 3.06
C LYS A 104 -1.04 -28.67 2.53
N ALA A 105 -1.04 -27.66 3.39
CA ALA A 105 -1.22 -26.28 2.98
C ALA A 105 -0.14 -25.81 1.98
N ARG A 106 1.13 -26.17 2.20
CA ARG A 106 2.22 -25.89 1.24
C ARG A 106 1.95 -26.53 -0.13
N LYS A 107 1.50 -27.78 -0.16
CA LYS A 107 1.17 -28.50 -1.39
C LYS A 107 0.03 -27.81 -2.15
N ASP A 108 -1.01 -27.37 -1.44
CA ASP A 108 -2.14 -26.68 -2.04
C ASP A 108 -1.74 -25.30 -2.59
N VAL A 109 -0.89 -24.55 -1.87
CA VAL A 109 -0.30 -23.29 -2.36
C VAL A 109 0.48 -23.51 -3.64
N ARG A 110 1.32 -24.54 -3.69
CA ARG A 110 2.09 -24.91 -4.89
C ARG A 110 1.17 -25.24 -6.07
N ALA A 111 0.13 -26.04 -5.84
CA ALA A 111 -0.83 -26.39 -6.89
C ALA A 111 -1.57 -25.17 -7.42
N ALA A 112 -2.00 -24.26 -6.54
CA ALA A 112 -2.70 -23.04 -6.93
C ALA A 112 -1.80 -22.09 -7.74
N LEU A 113 -0.55 -21.89 -7.32
CA LEU A 113 0.37 -21.01 -8.05
C LEU A 113 0.82 -21.60 -9.39
N ASN A 114 1.01 -22.92 -9.49
CA ASN A 114 1.27 -23.56 -10.77
C ASN A 114 0.05 -23.46 -11.70
N SER A 115 -1.17 -23.61 -11.19
CA SER A 115 -2.41 -23.43 -11.97
C SER A 115 -2.60 -21.99 -12.42
N LEU A 116 -2.13 -21.00 -11.64
CA LEU A 116 -2.19 -19.60 -12.01
C LEU A 116 -1.22 -19.24 -13.15
N LEU A 117 -0.01 -19.79 -13.08
CA LEU A 117 1.07 -19.44 -14.00
C LEU A 117 1.03 -20.30 -15.26
N GLU A 118 0.43 -21.48 -15.23
CA GLU A 118 0.43 -22.41 -16.36
C GLU A 118 1.87 -22.61 -16.89
N ASP A 119 2.05 -22.85 -18.19
CA ASP A 119 3.37 -23.09 -18.79
C ASP A 119 4.06 -21.81 -19.28
N ASP A 120 3.30 -20.73 -19.53
CA ASP A 120 3.75 -19.49 -20.18
C ASP A 120 3.45 -18.22 -19.37
N GLY A 121 2.88 -18.34 -18.17
CA GLY A 121 2.52 -17.22 -17.32
C GLY A 121 3.68 -16.72 -16.46
N ILE A 122 3.78 -15.39 -16.36
CA ILE A 122 4.75 -14.70 -15.50
C ILE A 122 4.01 -13.75 -14.56
N LEU A 123 4.22 -13.95 -13.26
CA LEU A 123 3.76 -13.05 -12.23
C LEU A 123 4.84 -12.02 -11.92
N VAL A 124 4.50 -10.74 -12.04
CA VAL A 124 5.41 -9.63 -11.73
C VAL A 124 4.99 -8.97 -10.40
N ILE A 125 5.91 -8.95 -9.44
CA ILE A 125 5.70 -8.33 -8.12
C ILE A 125 6.88 -7.41 -7.75
N PRO A 126 6.71 -6.44 -6.84
CA PRO A 126 7.84 -5.74 -6.23
C PRO A 126 8.79 -6.73 -5.54
N THR A 127 10.11 -6.53 -5.70
CA THR A 127 11.11 -7.38 -5.01
C THR A 127 11.20 -7.05 -3.53
N THR A 128 11.10 -5.76 -3.19
CA THR A 128 11.06 -5.26 -1.81
C THR A 128 9.77 -4.46 -1.60
N PRO A 129 9.22 -4.46 -0.37
CA PRO A 129 7.99 -3.74 -0.09
C PRO A 129 8.20 -2.22 0.01
N ASP A 130 9.43 -1.77 0.29
CA ASP A 130 9.82 -0.37 0.38
C ASP A 130 11.35 -0.22 0.16
N PHE A 131 11.86 1.01 0.23
CA PHE A 131 13.27 1.35 0.09
C PHE A 131 14.17 0.60 1.09
N PRO A 132 15.38 0.16 0.68
CA PRO A 132 16.32 -0.48 1.59
C PRO A 132 16.70 0.47 2.73
N LEU A 133 16.69 -0.01 3.97
CA LEU A 133 16.98 0.84 5.11
C LEU A 133 18.47 1.20 5.21
N LYS A 134 18.75 2.49 5.42
CA LYS A 134 20.09 3.02 5.64
C LYS A 134 20.66 2.43 6.94
N THR A 135 21.83 1.80 6.83
CA THR A 135 22.55 1.08 7.90
C THR A 135 22.95 1.96 9.09
N SER A 136 22.93 3.29 8.93
CA SER A 136 23.36 4.26 9.95
C SER A 136 22.34 4.55 11.05
N LEU A 137 21.08 4.16 10.87
CA LEU A 137 20.05 4.26 11.91
C LEU A 137 19.78 2.88 12.49
N LYS A 138 19.94 2.74 13.82
CA LYS A 138 19.39 1.62 14.61
C LYS A 138 17.85 1.64 14.62
N ARG A 139 17.22 1.88 13.48
CA ARG A 139 15.77 1.82 13.32
C ARG A 139 15.45 0.34 13.15
N LYS A 140 14.87 -0.26 14.20
CA LYS A 140 14.25 -1.59 14.07
C LYS A 140 13.31 -1.55 12.87
N MET A 141 13.35 -2.60 12.05
CA MET A 141 12.35 -2.80 11.00
C MET A 141 10.97 -2.68 11.63
N SER A 142 10.06 -1.96 10.98
CA SER A 142 8.69 -1.97 11.44
C SER A 142 8.13 -3.39 11.26
N PRO A 143 7.31 -3.88 12.20
CA PRO A 143 6.65 -5.19 12.05
C PRO A 143 5.91 -5.32 10.72
N GLU A 144 5.34 -4.22 10.22
CA GLU A 144 4.62 -4.17 8.95
C GLU A 144 5.54 -4.38 7.75
N PHE A 145 6.76 -3.84 7.78
CA PHE A 145 7.76 -4.04 6.73
C PHE A 145 8.26 -5.49 6.72
N GLU A 146 8.53 -6.07 7.89
CA GLU A 146 8.92 -7.48 8.00
C GLU A 146 7.80 -8.40 7.50
N ASP A 147 6.54 -8.14 7.88
CA ASP A 147 5.40 -8.93 7.42
C ASP A 147 5.27 -8.88 5.89
N CYS A 148 5.36 -7.70 5.29
CA CYS A 148 5.31 -7.53 3.84
C CYS A 148 6.46 -8.22 3.12
N LEU A 149 7.69 -8.15 3.66
CA LEU A 149 8.84 -8.84 3.10
C LEU A 149 8.64 -10.36 3.13
N HIS A 150 8.18 -10.91 4.25
CA HIS A 150 7.90 -12.34 4.36
C HIS A 150 6.77 -12.78 3.43
N ILE A 151 5.78 -11.92 3.15
CA ILE A 151 4.72 -12.21 2.17
C ILE A 151 5.32 -12.38 0.78
N LEU A 152 6.14 -11.43 0.31
CA LEU A 152 6.76 -11.51 -1.02
C LEU A 152 7.63 -12.76 -1.16
N LEU A 153 8.43 -13.07 -0.13
CA LEU A 153 9.26 -14.28 -0.09
C LEU A 153 8.44 -15.57 -0.02
N SER A 154 7.29 -15.55 0.63
CA SER A 154 6.45 -16.75 0.79
C SER A 154 5.87 -17.25 -0.53
N LEU A 155 5.67 -16.38 -1.51
CA LEU A 155 5.13 -16.76 -2.82
C LEU A 155 6.08 -17.72 -3.55
N SER A 156 7.37 -17.40 -3.66
CA SER A 156 8.36 -18.29 -4.28
C SER A 156 8.82 -19.39 -3.31
N GLY A 157 9.03 -19.07 -2.03
CA GLY A 157 9.55 -20.02 -1.04
C GLY A 157 8.63 -21.22 -0.76
N LEU A 158 7.31 -21.04 -0.81
CA LEU A 158 6.36 -22.13 -0.61
C LEU A 158 6.06 -22.89 -1.90
N SER A 159 5.89 -22.19 -3.02
CA SER A 159 5.56 -22.78 -4.31
C SER A 159 6.72 -23.55 -4.92
N GLY A 160 7.95 -23.08 -4.76
CA GLY A 160 9.09 -23.56 -5.55
C GLY A 160 9.14 -22.98 -6.97
N CYS A 161 8.34 -21.96 -7.26
CA CYS A 161 8.43 -21.19 -8.49
C CYS A 161 9.82 -20.57 -8.65
N CYS A 162 10.27 -20.47 -9.90
CA CYS A 162 11.51 -19.77 -10.22
C CYS A 162 11.26 -18.25 -10.16
N GLN A 163 12.27 -17.50 -9.70
CA GLN A 163 12.17 -16.05 -9.50
C GLN A 163 13.44 -15.36 -9.98
N VAL A 164 13.28 -14.33 -10.82
CA VAL A 164 14.35 -13.43 -11.26
C VAL A 164 14.04 -12.01 -10.81
N ALA A 165 14.96 -11.38 -10.10
CA ALA A 165 14.84 -9.98 -9.70
C ALA A 165 15.60 -9.09 -10.69
N ILE A 166 14.88 -8.20 -11.37
CA ILE A 166 15.45 -7.28 -12.35
C ILE A 166 15.53 -5.89 -11.70
N PRO A 167 16.71 -5.25 -11.68
CA PRO A 167 16.85 -3.87 -11.22
C PRO A 167 16.31 -2.90 -12.27
N PHE A 168 15.50 -1.94 -11.84
CA PHE A 168 14.89 -0.89 -12.68
C PHE A 168 15.54 0.49 -12.47
N GLY A 169 16.76 0.52 -11.94
CA GLY A 169 17.50 1.75 -11.64
C GLY A 169 17.33 2.20 -10.19
N LYS A 170 17.41 3.51 -9.96
CA LYS A 170 17.29 4.12 -8.64
C LYS A 170 16.16 5.13 -8.58
N HIS A 171 15.50 5.21 -7.44
CA HIS A 171 14.56 6.26 -7.08
C HIS A 171 14.96 6.78 -5.70
N ASP A 172 15.10 8.10 -5.54
CA ASP A 172 15.60 8.74 -4.32
C ASP A 172 16.95 8.18 -3.82
N GLY A 173 17.82 7.78 -4.76
CA GLY A 173 19.12 7.19 -4.48
C GLY A 173 19.08 5.71 -4.06
N PHE A 174 17.90 5.10 -3.96
CA PHE A 174 17.70 3.71 -3.60
C PHE A 174 17.41 2.82 -4.82
N PRO A 175 17.96 1.60 -4.90
CA PRO A 175 17.67 0.68 -6.00
C PRO A 175 16.22 0.20 -5.98
N ILE A 176 15.53 0.30 -7.12
CA ILE A 176 14.23 -0.34 -7.35
C ILE A 176 14.45 -1.64 -8.10
N SER A 177 13.74 -2.69 -7.70
CA SER A 177 13.71 -3.97 -8.44
C SER A 177 12.32 -4.59 -8.46
N LEU A 178 12.04 -5.32 -9.54
CA LEU A 178 10.83 -6.11 -9.68
C LEU A 178 11.20 -7.58 -9.88
N SER A 179 10.45 -8.44 -9.23
CA SER A 179 10.59 -9.88 -9.29
C SER A 179 9.62 -10.45 -10.31
N PHE A 180 10.15 -11.21 -11.24
CA PHE A 180 9.41 -11.99 -12.23
C PHE A 180 9.41 -13.43 -11.74
N ILE A 181 8.21 -14.02 -11.61
CA ILE A 181 8.00 -15.36 -11.07
C ILE A 181 7.29 -16.20 -12.13
N ALA A 182 7.86 -17.34 -12.48
CA ALA A 182 7.25 -18.32 -13.39
C ALA A 182 7.07 -19.67 -12.68
N ALA A 183 6.36 -20.60 -13.34
CA ALA A 183 6.08 -21.91 -12.79
C ALA A 183 7.34 -22.69 -12.39
N HIS A 184 7.19 -23.67 -11.50
CA HIS A 184 8.30 -24.52 -11.08
C HIS A 184 8.90 -25.27 -12.28
N GLY A 185 10.21 -25.15 -12.48
CA GLY A 185 10.94 -25.77 -13.60
C GLY A 185 10.91 -24.98 -14.91
N ALA A 186 10.25 -23.81 -14.94
CA ALA A 186 10.21 -22.91 -16.10
C ALA A 186 11.41 -21.93 -16.14
N ASP A 187 12.52 -22.25 -15.48
CA ASP A 187 13.68 -21.36 -15.32
C ASP A 187 14.23 -20.86 -16.65
N LYS A 188 14.35 -21.75 -17.64
CA LYS A 188 14.80 -21.40 -18.99
C LYS A 188 13.84 -20.42 -19.67
N PHE A 189 12.53 -20.72 -19.65
CA PHE A 189 11.51 -19.85 -20.21
C PHE A 189 11.52 -18.45 -19.57
N LEU A 190 11.65 -18.40 -18.25
CA LEU A 190 11.72 -17.14 -17.51
C LEU A 190 12.96 -16.33 -17.91
N LEU A 191 14.12 -16.96 -17.98
CA LEU A 191 15.37 -16.30 -18.36
C LEU A 191 15.34 -15.82 -19.82
N ASP A 192 14.91 -16.67 -20.75
CA ASP A 192 14.80 -16.32 -22.16
C ASP A 192 13.85 -15.11 -22.33
N THR A 193 12.69 -15.14 -21.66
CA THR A 193 11.73 -14.02 -21.67
C THR A 193 12.33 -12.73 -21.10
N VAL A 194 13.03 -12.83 -19.97
CA VAL A 194 13.66 -11.66 -19.35
C VAL A 194 14.74 -11.07 -20.25
N LEU A 195 15.53 -11.90 -20.93
CA LEU A 195 16.57 -11.47 -21.87
C LEU A 195 15.96 -10.79 -23.10
N ASP A 196 14.90 -11.35 -23.67
CA ASP A 196 14.17 -10.77 -24.79
C ASP A 196 13.59 -9.39 -24.43
N MET A 197 12.99 -9.29 -23.24
CA MET A 197 12.42 -8.04 -22.73
C MET A 197 13.48 -7.02 -22.29
N HIS A 198 14.70 -7.44 -21.96
CA HIS A 198 15.69 -6.62 -21.25
C HIS A 198 16.03 -5.32 -21.99
N SER A 199 16.22 -5.38 -23.30
CA SER A 199 16.54 -4.20 -24.13
C SER A 199 15.41 -3.17 -24.09
N SER A 200 14.17 -3.63 -24.30
CA SER A 200 12.97 -2.79 -24.26
C SER A 200 12.72 -2.22 -22.87
N LEU A 201 12.94 -3.02 -21.82
CA LEU A 201 12.84 -2.57 -20.43
C LEU A 201 13.88 -1.48 -20.13
N GLN A 202 15.14 -1.66 -20.52
CA GLN A 202 16.19 -0.67 -20.33
C GLN A 202 15.92 0.63 -21.06
N GLU A 203 15.38 0.57 -22.29
CA GLU A 203 14.98 1.74 -23.05
C GLU A 203 13.85 2.50 -22.33
N GLN A 204 12.79 1.81 -21.90
CA GLN A 204 11.68 2.43 -21.17
C GLN A 204 12.12 2.97 -19.80
N ILE A 205 13.06 2.32 -19.11
CA ILE A 205 13.69 2.83 -17.88
C ILE A 205 14.47 4.11 -18.17
N SER A 206 15.24 4.14 -19.27
CA SER A 206 16.02 5.31 -19.67
C SER A 206 15.12 6.48 -20.04
N ILE A 207 14.03 6.23 -20.77
CA ILE A 207 12.99 7.23 -21.07
C ILE A 207 12.35 7.74 -19.78
N ALA A 208 11.98 6.84 -18.86
CA ALA A 208 11.40 7.19 -17.57
C ALA A 208 12.38 7.96 -16.67
N SER A 209 13.69 7.73 -16.81
CA SER A 209 14.74 8.41 -16.04
C SER A 209 15.17 9.75 -16.66
N ASN A 210 15.09 9.88 -17.99
CA ASN A 210 15.43 11.10 -18.75
C ASN A 210 14.29 12.12 -18.81
N LEU A 211 13.06 11.69 -18.54
CA LEU A 211 12.05 12.57 -17.99
C LEU A 211 12.58 13.00 -16.61
N THR A 212 13.21 14.18 -16.55
CA THR A 212 14.00 14.68 -15.41
C THR A 212 13.44 14.34 -14.02
N PRO A 213 14.33 14.13 -13.03
CA PRO A 213 13.97 13.65 -11.71
C PRO A 213 13.15 14.72 -10.99
N ALA A 214 11.96 14.35 -10.52
CA ALA A 214 11.29 15.16 -9.53
C ALA A 214 12.18 15.18 -8.28
N ALA A 215 12.43 16.38 -7.80
CA ALA A 215 13.40 16.70 -6.78
C ALA A 215 13.22 15.87 -5.51
N ASP A 216 14.35 15.56 -4.90
CA ASP A 216 14.56 15.08 -3.55
C ASP A 216 13.40 15.39 -2.57
N PHE A 217 12.87 14.31 -1.95
CA PHE A 217 12.01 14.19 -0.75
C PHE A 217 10.52 13.78 -0.88
N ASP A 218 9.95 13.56 -2.07
CA ASP A 218 8.50 13.82 -2.19
C ASP A 218 7.63 12.79 -2.95
N GLY A 219 8.01 11.51 -3.05
CA GLY A 219 7.28 10.52 -3.88
C GLY A 219 5.76 10.39 -3.62
N ASP A 220 5.32 10.43 -2.35
CA ASP A 220 3.89 10.42 -1.98
C ASP A 220 3.25 11.82 -2.04
N MET A 221 4.04 12.87 -1.85
CA MET A 221 3.55 14.25 -1.92
C MET A 221 3.36 14.71 -3.36
N ASP A 222 4.23 14.37 -4.31
CA ASP A 222 4.03 14.69 -5.73
C ASP A 222 2.85 13.93 -6.35
N ALA A 223 2.68 12.64 -6.02
CA ALA A 223 1.54 11.86 -6.47
C ALA A 223 0.22 12.36 -5.86
N SER A 224 0.23 12.72 -4.57
CA SER A 224 -0.94 13.32 -3.92
C SER A 224 -1.24 14.72 -4.41
N GLU A 225 -0.24 15.53 -4.75
CA GLU A 225 -0.39 16.86 -5.33
C GLU A 225 -0.94 16.77 -6.78
N LEU A 226 -0.50 15.79 -7.58
CA LEU A 226 -1.09 15.51 -8.89
C LEU A 226 -2.56 15.06 -8.77
N LEU A 227 -2.88 14.21 -7.80
CA LEU A 227 -4.26 13.80 -7.51
C LEU A 227 -5.11 14.97 -7.02
N LYS A 228 -4.53 15.86 -6.21
CA LYS A 228 -5.16 17.13 -5.81
C LYS A 228 -5.45 18.00 -7.03
N GLU A 229 -4.52 18.16 -7.97
CA GLU A 229 -4.78 18.93 -9.19
C GLU A 229 -5.84 18.30 -10.09
N LYS A 230 -5.87 16.96 -10.22
CA LYS A 230 -6.97 16.25 -10.89
C LYS A 230 -8.31 16.46 -10.18
N GLY A 231 -8.32 16.44 -8.85
CA GLY A 231 -9.47 16.78 -8.03
C GLY A 231 -9.94 18.22 -8.25
N ASN A 232 -9.01 19.18 -8.32
CA ASN A 232 -9.28 20.59 -8.59
C ASN A 232 -9.90 20.76 -9.98
N ALA A 233 -9.36 20.10 -11.00
CA ALA A 233 -9.89 20.13 -12.36
C ALA A 233 -11.30 19.53 -12.43
N ALA A 234 -11.52 18.38 -11.77
CA ALA A 234 -12.85 17.76 -11.67
C ALA A 234 -13.85 18.66 -10.94
N PHE A 235 -13.43 19.33 -9.86
CA PHE A 235 -14.25 20.28 -9.11
C PHE A 235 -14.64 21.48 -9.97
N LYS A 236 -13.68 22.08 -10.70
CA LYS A 236 -13.96 23.16 -11.66
C LYS A 236 -14.93 22.72 -12.77
N GLY A 237 -14.81 21.46 -13.20
CA GLY A 237 -15.73 20.83 -14.16
C GLY A 237 -17.08 20.40 -13.58
N LYS A 238 -17.42 20.75 -12.33
CA LYS A 238 -18.64 20.34 -11.62
C LYS A 238 -18.85 18.82 -11.50
N GLN A 239 -17.77 18.04 -11.62
CA GLN A 239 -17.78 16.59 -11.48
C GLN A 239 -17.49 16.20 -10.03
N TRP A 240 -18.41 16.53 -9.12
CA TRP A 240 -18.20 16.48 -7.67
C TRP A 240 -17.79 15.10 -7.15
N ASN A 241 -18.47 14.03 -7.58
CA ASN A 241 -18.12 12.66 -7.19
C ASN A 241 -16.69 12.26 -7.64
N LYS A 242 -16.25 12.69 -8.83
CA LYS A 242 -14.88 12.44 -9.28
C LYS A 242 -13.86 13.24 -8.48
N ALA A 243 -14.19 14.49 -8.13
CA ALA A 243 -13.35 15.31 -7.27
C ALA A 243 -13.15 14.66 -5.90
N VAL A 244 -14.23 14.15 -5.28
CA VAL A 244 -14.17 13.39 -4.02
C VAL A 244 -13.23 12.19 -4.14
N ASN A 245 -13.34 11.41 -5.21
CA ASN A 245 -12.47 10.25 -5.41
C ASN A 245 -11.00 10.64 -5.53
N PHE A 246 -10.66 11.64 -6.34
CA PHE A 246 -9.28 12.09 -6.49
C PHE A 246 -8.68 12.63 -5.20
N TYR A 247 -9.41 13.46 -4.44
CA TYR A 247 -8.92 13.90 -3.13
C TYR A 247 -8.82 12.76 -2.11
N THR A 248 -9.67 11.74 -2.20
CA THR A 248 -9.59 10.56 -1.33
C THR A 248 -8.33 9.76 -1.61
N GLU A 249 -7.96 9.57 -2.88
CA GLU A 249 -6.68 8.95 -3.23
C GLU A 249 -5.50 9.84 -2.80
N ALA A 250 -5.58 11.17 -2.95
CA ALA A 250 -4.54 12.09 -2.48
C ALA A 250 -4.30 11.96 -0.96
N ILE A 251 -5.37 11.85 -0.17
CA ILE A 251 -5.32 11.67 1.28
C ILE A 251 -4.70 10.32 1.67
N LYS A 252 -4.93 9.26 0.88
CA LYS A 252 -4.33 7.94 1.15
C LYS A 252 -2.81 7.94 0.99
N LEU A 253 -2.30 8.75 0.05
CA LEU A 253 -0.87 8.88 -0.22
C LEU A 253 -0.20 9.83 0.77
N ASN A 254 -0.81 11.00 1.02
CA ASN A 254 -0.32 11.94 2.02
C ASN A 254 -1.48 12.44 2.86
N ASP A 255 -1.61 11.86 4.03
CA ASP A 255 -2.65 12.22 4.96
C ASP A 255 -2.30 13.50 5.73
N LEU A 256 -1.09 14.05 5.68
CA LEU A 256 -0.69 15.20 6.52
C LEU A 256 -1.11 16.56 5.94
N ASN A 257 -1.54 16.62 4.68
CA ASN A 257 -1.89 17.88 4.02
C ASN A 257 -3.37 18.28 4.29
N ALA A 258 -3.55 19.37 5.05
CA ALA A 258 -4.87 19.92 5.37
C ALA A 258 -5.69 20.33 4.13
N THR A 259 -5.01 20.67 3.02
CA THR A 259 -5.65 21.13 1.78
C THR A 259 -6.52 20.05 1.15
N TYR A 260 -6.11 18.77 1.21
CA TYR A 260 -6.86 17.70 0.57
C TYR A 260 -8.20 17.45 1.25
N TYR A 261 -8.20 17.38 2.58
CA TYR A 261 -9.41 17.32 3.39
C TYR A 261 -10.29 18.53 3.16
N CYS A 262 -9.69 19.74 3.16
CA CYS A 262 -10.44 20.97 2.93
C CYS A 262 -11.14 20.94 1.54
N ASN A 263 -10.44 20.52 0.49
CA ASN A 263 -10.98 20.48 -0.88
C ASN A 263 -12.00 19.36 -1.08
N ARG A 264 -11.82 18.21 -0.43
CA ARG A 264 -12.84 17.15 -0.42
C ARG A 264 -14.11 17.59 0.32
N ALA A 265 -13.97 18.31 1.44
CA ALA A 265 -15.11 18.92 2.13
C ALA A 265 -15.90 19.87 1.23
N ALA A 266 -15.22 20.65 0.39
CA ALA A 266 -15.91 21.51 -0.59
C ALA A 266 -16.73 20.69 -1.59
N ALA A 267 -16.19 19.58 -2.10
CA ALA A 267 -16.92 18.69 -3.00
C ALA A 267 -18.13 18.03 -2.31
N TYR A 268 -18.00 17.67 -1.02
CA TYR A 268 -19.13 17.17 -0.24
C TYR A 268 -20.21 18.22 0.03
N LEU A 269 -19.86 19.49 0.22
CA LEU A 269 -20.84 20.57 0.33
C LEU A 269 -21.69 20.69 -0.95
N GLU A 270 -21.06 20.65 -2.13
CA GLU A 270 -21.76 20.70 -3.43
C GLU A 270 -22.66 19.47 -3.65
N LEU A 271 -22.32 18.32 -3.04
CA LEU A 271 -23.13 17.09 -3.08
C LEU A 271 -24.23 17.04 -2.01
N GLY A 272 -24.31 18.01 -1.10
CA GLY A 272 -25.23 17.98 0.05
C GLY A 272 -24.84 16.97 1.15
N CYS A 273 -23.63 16.43 1.11
CA CYS A 273 -23.09 15.50 2.09
C CYS A 273 -22.50 16.26 3.30
N PHE A 274 -23.35 16.97 4.04
CA PHE A 274 -22.89 17.93 5.06
C PHE A 274 -22.17 17.29 6.25
N GLN A 275 -22.55 16.08 6.66
CA GLN A 275 -21.87 15.37 7.75
C GLN A 275 -20.43 14.98 7.36
N GLN A 276 -20.23 14.50 6.14
CA GLN A 276 -18.90 14.18 5.61
C GLN A 276 -18.06 15.46 5.44
N ALA A 277 -18.66 16.56 4.97
CA ALA A 277 -17.99 17.85 4.87
C ALA A 277 -17.51 18.37 6.23
N GLU A 278 -18.33 18.26 7.28
CA GLU A 278 -17.94 18.63 8.66
C GLU A 278 -16.76 17.77 9.14
N ALA A 279 -16.83 16.45 8.95
CA ALA A 279 -15.77 15.53 9.36
C ALA A 279 -14.43 15.84 8.69
N ASP A 280 -14.43 16.09 7.38
CA ASP A 280 -13.22 16.47 6.65
C ASP A 280 -12.69 17.85 7.08
N CYS A 281 -13.56 18.82 7.37
CA CYS A 281 -13.10 20.10 7.90
C CYS A 281 -12.47 19.96 9.29
N ASN A 282 -12.98 19.06 10.15
CA ASN A 282 -12.34 18.75 11.43
C ASN A 282 -10.92 18.21 11.21
N GLN A 283 -10.75 17.28 10.26
CA GLN A 283 -9.45 16.73 9.90
C GLN A 283 -8.48 17.77 9.32
N ALA A 284 -8.99 18.70 8.50
CA ALA A 284 -8.20 19.81 7.98
C ALA A 284 -7.72 20.75 9.10
N ILE A 285 -8.59 21.09 10.06
CA ILE A 285 -8.28 21.99 11.18
C ILE A 285 -7.30 21.35 12.18
N ILE A 286 -7.38 20.04 12.41
CA ILE A 286 -6.42 19.32 13.25
C ILE A 286 -5.00 19.48 12.69
N ARG A 287 -4.86 19.47 11.36
CA ARG A 287 -3.58 19.55 10.66
C ARG A 287 -3.08 20.97 10.46
N ASP A 288 -3.98 21.87 10.08
CA ASP A 288 -3.70 23.30 9.97
C ASP A 288 -4.78 24.13 10.67
N LYS A 289 -4.47 24.54 11.90
CA LYS A 289 -5.32 25.39 12.74
C LYS A 289 -5.50 26.80 12.18
N LYS A 290 -4.70 27.22 11.20
CA LYS A 290 -4.80 28.54 10.55
C LYS A 290 -5.56 28.48 9.23
N ASN A 291 -6.11 27.32 8.86
CA ASN A 291 -6.83 27.15 7.59
C ASN A 291 -8.23 27.80 7.64
N VAL A 292 -8.30 29.08 7.25
CA VAL A 292 -9.55 29.86 7.23
C VAL A 292 -10.64 29.20 6.39
N LYS A 293 -10.27 28.60 5.25
CA LYS A 293 -11.23 27.92 4.35
C LYS A 293 -11.89 26.72 5.03
N ALA A 294 -11.16 25.97 5.86
CA ALA A 294 -11.70 24.85 6.61
C ALA A 294 -12.74 25.31 7.64
N TYR A 295 -12.50 26.41 8.36
CA TYR A 295 -13.49 26.99 9.28
C TYR A 295 -14.73 27.50 8.54
N LEU A 296 -14.56 28.20 7.42
CA LEU A 296 -15.68 28.65 6.59
C LEU A 296 -16.54 27.48 6.10
N ARG A 297 -15.90 26.44 5.54
CA ARG A 297 -16.59 25.26 5.02
C ARG A 297 -17.27 24.46 6.13
N ARG A 298 -16.65 24.32 7.31
CA ARG A 298 -17.28 23.68 8.48
C ARG A 298 -18.47 24.47 8.97
N GLY A 299 -18.36 25.80 9.05
CA GLY A 299 -19.47 26.68 9.40
C GLY A 299 -20.65 26.52 8.45
N THR A 300 -20.40 26.48 7.14
CA THR A 300 -21.44 26.21 6.14
C THR A 300 -22.05 24.81 6.30
N ALA A 301 -21.24 23.76 6.49
CA ALA A 301 -21.74 22.40 6.71
C ALA A 301 -22.66 22.33 7.94
N ARG A 302 -22.24 22.96 9.05
CA ARG A 302 -22.99 23.01 10.31
C ARG A 302 -24.27 23.83 10.19
N GLU A 303 -24.24 24.94 9.46
CA GLU A 303 -25.45 25.72 9.16
C GLU A 303 -26.46 24.87 8.40
N MET A 304 -26.02 24.09 7.40
CA MET A 304 -26.89 23.17 6.65
C MET A 304 -27.38 21.98 7.50
N LEU A 305 -26.66 21.61 8.56
CA LEU A 305 -27.07 20.63 9.57
C LEU A 305 -27.90 21.24 10.71
N LEU A 306 -28.23 22.53 10.64
CA LEU A 306 -28.98 23.28 11.67
C LEU A 306 -28.23 23.49 13.00
N TYR A 307 -26.91 23.26 13.02
CA TYR A 307 -26.02 23.52 14.15
C TYR A 307 -25.57 24.99 14.16
N TYR A 308 -26.53 25.90 14.35
CA TYR A 308 -26.32 27.34 14.16
C TYR A 308 -25.32 27.96 15.14
N LYS A 309 -25.29 27.48 16.39
CA LYS A 309 -24.36 28.00 17.41
C LYS A 309 -22.91 27.69 17.05
N GLU A 310 -22.66 26.44 16.67
CA GLU A 310 -21.37 25.91 16.27
C GLU A 310 -20.91 26.53 14.94
N ALA A 311 -21.83 26.72 13.99
CA ALA A 311 -21.55 27.41 12.74
C ALA A 311 -21.13 28.88 12.97
N ALA A 312 -21.83 29.61 13.84
CA ALA A 312 -21.47 30.99 14.18
C ALA A 312 -20.09 31.08 14.85
N GLN A 313 -19.73 30.10 15.69
CA GLN A 313 -18.39 30.01 16.29
C GLN A 313 -17.30 29.83 15.22
N ASP A 314 -17.54 28.98 14.23
CA ASP A 314 -16.59 28.74 13.14
C ASP A 314 -16.39 30.00 12.27
N PHE A 315 -17.46 30.71 11.92
CA PHE A 315 -17.35 31.98 11.19
C PHE A 315 -16.65 33.06 12.00
N ARG A 316 -16.90 33.13 13.31
CA ARG A 316 -16.18 34.05 14.20
C ARG A 316 -14.69 33.70 14.28
N HIS A 317 -14.34 32.43 14.32
CA HIS A 317 -12.94 32.01 14.30
C HIS A 317 -12.26 32.33 12.97
N ALA A 318 -12.96 32.14 11.85
CA ALA A 318 -12.49 32.58 10.53
C ALA A 318 -12.24 34.11 10.48
N LEU A 319 -13.05 34.93 11.15
CA LEU A 319 -12.84 36.38 11.28
C LEU A 319 -11.68 36.76 12.21
N VAL A 320 -11.34 35.92 13.19
CA VAL A 320 -10.12 36.13 14.00
C VAL A 320 -8.88 35.92 13.15
N LEU A 321 -8.90 34.91 12.27
CA LEU A 321 -7.79 34.61 11.36
C LEU A 321 -7.73 35.60 10.18
N GLU A 322 -8.89 35.97 9.61
CA GLU A 322 -9.03 36.93 8.50
C GLU A 322 -10.15 37.96 8.80
N PRO A 323 -9.84 39.08 9.48
CA PRO A 323 -10.84 40.08 9.89
C PRO A 323 -11.61 40.74 8.74
N GLN A 324 -11.02 40.76 7.54
CA GLN A 324 -11.61 41.36 6.34
C GLN A 324 -12.45 40.38 5.51
N ASN A 325 -12.63 39.13 5.96
CA ASN A 325 -13.39 38.13 5.22
C ASN A 325 -14.89 38.46 5.23
N LYS A 326 -15.39 39.00 4.10
CA LYS A 326 -16.80 39.42 3.95
C LYS A 326 -17.78 38.26 4.14
N ALA A 327 -17.48 37.10 3.54
CA ALA A 327 -18.35 35.92 3.63
C ALA A 327 -18.54 35.44 5.07
N ALA A 328 -17.45 35.37 5.85
CA ALA A 328 -17.52 35.02 7.26
C ALA A 328 -18.36 36.04 8.07
N ARG A 329 -18.20 37.34 7.78
CA ARG A 329 -18.92 38.43 8.47
C ARG A 329 -20.42 38.38 8.19
N ASP A 330 -20.79 38.17 6.94
CA ASP A 330 -22.19 38.12 6.52
C ASP A 330 -22.87 36.86 7.07
N ALA A 331 -22.17 35.72 7.07
CA ALA A 331 -22.65 34.47 7.66
C ALA A 331 -22.81 34.58 9.18
N GLU A 332 -21.83 35.13 9.92
CA GLU A 332 -21.92 35.32 11.37
C GLU A 332 -23.09 36.25 11.75
N LYS A 333 -23.29 37.36 11.01
CA LYS A 333 -24.41 38.27 11.21
C LYS A 333 -25.76 37.60 10.93
N ARG A 334 -25.85 36.84 9.83
CA ARG A 334 -27.07 36.11 9.46
C ARG A 334 -27.46 35.11 10.56
N LEU A 335 -26.50 34.31 11.03
CA LEU A 335 -26.75 33.32 12.08
C LEU A 335 -27.09 33.96 13.42
N LYS A 336 -26.45 35.08 13.80
CA LYS A 336 -26.83 35.83 15.00
C LYS A 336 -28.28 36.30 14.96
N LYS A 337 -28.76 36.78 13.82
CA LYS A 337 -30.16 37.19 13.64
C LYS A 337 -31.13 36.01 13.65
N LEU A 338 -30.70 34.85 13.16
CA LEU A 338 -31.51 33.64 13.16
C LEU A 338 -31.67 33.03 14.57
N MET A 339 -30.69 33.29 15.44
CA MET A 339 -30.65 32.78 16.81
C MET A 339 -31.16 33.77 17.87
N SER A 340 -31.44 35.03 17.49
CA SER A 340 -31.99 36.07 18.36
C SER A 340 -33.51 36.04 18.36
#